data_AF-A0A0D0D845-F1
#
_entry.id   AF-A0A0D0D845-F1
#
_cell.length_a   1.000
_cell.length_b   1.000
_cell.length_c   1.000
_cell.angle_alpha   90.00
_cell.angle_beta   90.00
_cell.angle_gamma   90.00
#
_symmetry.space_group_name_H-M   'P 1'
#
loop_
_entity.id
_entity.type
_entity.pdbx_description
1 polymer ?
#
loop_
_entity_poly.entity_id
_entity_poly.type
_entity_poly.pdbx_seq_one_letter_code
_entity_poly.pdbx_strand_id
1 'polypeptide(L)'
;WPTVFEVMELIANCTTPWHRDGGSCPEAYDCLLNLGNCQEARFDIADCGASLSYMPRSVIYLTGRVLMHSIKEWGAGWERAVI
;
A
#
# COMPACT_ATOMS: atom_id res chain seq x y z
N TRP A 1 -7.99 22.11 -3.69
CA TRP A 1 -7.50 20.80 -3.22
C TRP A 1 -7.67 20.76 -1.72
N PRO A 2 -8.67 20.06 -1.18
CA PRO A 2 -8.66 19.81 0.26
C PRO A 2 -7.42 18.97 0.55
N THR A 3 -6.70 19.37 1.61
CA THR A 3 -5.33 18.99 1.94
C THR A 3 -5.03 17.51 1.70
N VAL A 4 -3.97 17.22 0.94
CA VAL A 4 -3.35 15.89 0.90
C VAL A 4 -2.84 15.65 2.32
N PHE A 5 -3.49 14.76 3.07
CA PHE A 5 -2.90 14.26 4.29
C PHE A 5 -1.76 13.34 3.87
N GLU A 6 -0.53 13.87 3.85
CA GLU A 6 0.67 13.07 3.63
C GLU A 6 0.98 12.32 4.94
N VAL A 7 0.48 11.09 5.05
CA VAL A 7 0.95 10.15 6.06
C VAL A 7 2.05 9.32 5.41
N MET A 8 3.31 9.66 5.68
CA MET A 8 4.43 8.84 5.25
C MET A 8 4.61 7.66 6.23
N GLU A 9 4.35 6.44 5.77
CA GLU A 9 4.53 5.24 6.58
C GLU A 9 5.81 4.47 6.20
N LEU A 10 6.74 4.37 7.15
CA LEU A 10 7.91 3.52 7.00
C LEU A 10 7.61 2.09 7.48
N ILE A 11 7.46 1.16 6.55
CA ILE A 11 7.22 -0.25 6.85
C ILE A 11 8.54 -0.95 7.22
N ALA A 12 8.93 -0.85 8.49
CA ALA A 12 10.19 -1.39 9.00
C ALA A 12 10.21 -2.94 9.07
N ASN A 13 9.05 -3.58 9.31
CA ASN A 13 8.95 -5.04 9.51
C ASN A 13 8.90 -5.86 8.21
N CYS A 14 9.14 -5.23 7.05
CA CYS A 14 9.20 -5.89 5.74
C CYS A 14 7.92 -6.69 5.37
N THR A 15 6.80 -6.43 6.03
CA THR A 15 5.51 -7.08 5.82
C THR A 15 4.40 -6.11 6.20
N THR A 16 3.38 -6.04 5.36
CA THR A 16 2.13 -5.36 5.67
C THR A 16 1.05 -6.44 5.73
N PRO A 17 0.68 -6.91 6.93
CA PRO A 17 -0.31 -7.97 7.08
C PRO A 17 -1.67 -7.50 6.55
N TRP A 18 -2.60 -8.44 6.41
CA TRP A 18 -3.97 -8.10 6.06
C TRP A 18 -4.59 -7.15 7.06
N HIS A 19 -5.05 -6.00 6.59
CA HIS A 19 -5.71 -5.00 7.40
C HIS A 19 -6.67 -4.14 6.56
N ARG A 20 -7.44 -3.32 7.27
CA ARG A 20 -8.13 -2.14 6.76
C ARG A 20 -7.62 -0.96 7.57
N ASP A 21 -7.54 0.19 6.96
CA ASP A 21 -6.98 1.36 7.62
C ASP A 21 -7.88 1.85 8.75
N GLY A 22 -7.25 2.18 9.86
CA GLY A 22 -7.89 2.80 11.00
C GLY A 22 -8.09 4.30 10.75
N GLY A 23 -9.26 4.83 11.12
CA GLY A 23 -9.58 6.24 10.89
C GLY A 23 -10.12 6.52 9.48
N SER A 24 -10.27 7.80 9.13
CA SER A 24 -10.84 8.29 7.86
C SER A 24 -12.33 7.94 7.59
N CYS A 25 -12.91 8.53 6.55
CA CYS A 25 -14.26 8.19 6.06
C CYS A 25 -14.19 7.13 4.94
N PRO A 26 -15.24 6.32 4.71
CA PRO A 26 -15.21 5.23 3.72
C PRO A 26 -14.92 5.69 2.27
N GLU A 27 -15.21 6.95 1.94
CA GLU A 27 -15.04 7.54 0.62
C GLU A 27 -13.64 8.15 0.42
N ALA A 28 -12.83 8.23 1.48
CA ALA A 28 -11.48 8.74 1.40
C ALA A 28 -10.58 7.74 0.67
N TYR A 29 -9.73 8.27 -0.20
CA TYR A 29 -8.72 7.50 -0.90
C TYR A 29 -7.36 7.64 -0.24
N ASP A 30 -6.69 6.52 -0.12
CA ASP A 30 -5.28 6.39 0.20
C ASP A 30 -4.50 6.32 -1.12
N CYS A 31 -3.36 7.01 -1.16
CA CYS A 31 -2.48 7.07 -2.33
C CYS A 31 -1.12 6.50 -1.91
N LEU A 32 -0.81 5.29 -2.35
CA LEU A 32 0.40 4.58 -1.96
C LEU A 32 1.43 4.57 -3.09
N LEU A 33 2.50 5.32 -2.94
CA LEU A 33 3.64 5.37 -3.87
C LEU A 33 4.77 4.44 -3.39
N ASN A 34 5.13 3.45 -4.20
CA ASN A 34 6.30 2.63 -3.94
C ASN A 34 7.59 3.35 -4.36
N LEU A 35 8.38 3.83 -3.41
CA LEU A 35 9.72 4.41 -3.63
C LEU A 35 10.86 3.41 -3.38
N GLY A 36 10.55 2.20 -2.91
CA GLY A 36 11.54 1.16 -2.66
C GLY A 36 12.12 0.55 -3.94
N ASN A 37 13.16 -0.28 -3.77
CA ASN A 37 13.81 -1.01 -4.85
C ASN A 37 13.39 -2.49 -4.94
N CYS A 38 12.31 -2.82 -4.25
CA CYS A 38 11.72 -4.15 -4.17
C CYS A 38 11.21 -4.64 -5.53
N GLN A 39 11.67 -5.82 -5.94
CA GLN A 39 11.29 -6.51 -7.16
C GLN A 39 10.24 -7.56 -6.83
N GLU A 40 9.20 -7.66 -7.66
CA GLU A 40 8.12 -8.66 -7.50
C GLU A 40 7.19 -8.44 -6.30
N ALA A 41 7.20 -7.26 -5.68
CA ALA A 41 6.22 -6.92 -4.66
C ALA A 41 4.78 -6.99 -5.23
N ARG A 42 3.87 -7.59 -4.45
CA ARG A 42 2.47 -7.77 -4.81
C ARG A 42 1.57 -7.08 -3.80
N PHE A 43 0.66 -6.26 -4.30
CA PHE A 43 -0.38 -5.64 -3.50
C PHE A 43 -1.67 -6.45 -3.65
N ASP A 44 -2.07 -7.13 -2.59
CA ASP A 44 -3.25 -8.01 -2.60
C ASP A 44 -4.46 -7.27 -2.03
N ILE A 45 -5.62 -7.42 -2.69
CA ILE A 45 -6.91 -6.85 -2.28
C ILE A 45 -7.92 -7.98 -2.17
N ALA A 46 -8.30 -8.33 -0.94
CA ALA A 46 -9.12 -9.50 -0.66
C ALA A 46 -10.53 -9.37 -1.24
N ASP A 47 -11.19 -8.23 -1.03
CA ASP A 47 -12.59 -8.00 -1.44
C ASP A 47 -12.77 -8.03 -2.97
N CYS A 48 -11.70 -7.79 -3.72
CA CYS A 48 -11.68 -7.85 -5.18
C CYS A 48 -11.15 -9.18 -5.73
N GLY A 49 -10.62 -10.08 -4.88
CA GLY A 49 -9.88 -11.27 -5.31
C GLY A 49 -8.68 -10.93 -6.21
N ALA A 50 -8.09 -9.75 -6.03
CA ALA A 50 -7.11 -9.18 -6.93
C ALA A 50 -5.71 -9.17 -6.29
N SER A 51 -4.70 -9.32 -7.14
CA SER A 51 -3.30 -9.16 -6.78
C SER A 51 -2.63 -8.32 -7.87
N LEU A 52 -2.07 -7.18 -7.49
CA LEU A 52 -1.52 -6.19 -8.40
C LEU A 52 0.01 -6.18 -8.31
N SER A 53 0.69 -6.01 -9.44
CA SER A 53 2.14 -5.78 -9.42
C SER A 53 2.43 -4.40 -8.83
N TYR A 54 3.21 -4.37 -7.76
CA TYR A 54 3.52 -3.14 -7.02
C TYR A 54 5.00 -2.79 -7.14
N MET A 55 5.43 -2.54 -8.37
CA MET A 55 6.84 -2.32 -8.71
C MET A 55 7.34 -0.93 -8.26
N PRO A 56 8.66 -0.69 -8.23
CA PRO A 56 9.21 0.63 -7.94
C PRO A 56 8.62 1.72 -8.83
N ARG A 57 8.21 2.83 -8.21
CA ARG A 57 7.52 4.00 -8.82
C ARG A 57 6.07 3.74 -9.25
N SER A 58 5.46 2.66 -8.81
CA SER A 58 4.02 2.46 -8.97
C SER A 58 3.23 3.23 -7.91
N VAL A 59 2.03 3.67 -8.30
CA VAL A 59 1.06 4.33 -7.42
C VAL A 59 -0.20 3.49 -7.39
N ILE A 60 -0.73 3.26 -6.19
CA ILE A 60 -2.05 2.64 -5.99
C ILE A 60 -2.94 3.67 -5.32
N TYR A 61 -4.13 3.89 -5.92
CA TYR A 61 -5.23 4.56 -5.25
C TYR A 61 -6.24 3.52 -4.79
N LEU A 62 -6.58 3.54 -3.50
CA LEU A 62 -7.56 2.64 -2.92
C LEU A 62 -8.32 3.32 -1.79
N THR A 63 -9.43 2.74 -1.38
CA THR A 63 -10.12 3.13 -0.14
C THR A 63 -9.71 2.14 0.95
N GLY A 64 -8.59 2.38 1.63
CA GLY A 64 -7.97 1.44 2.57
C GLY A 64 -8.83 1.15 3.80
N ARG A 65 -9.75 2.06 4.16
CA ARG A 65 -10.80 1.81 5.16
C ARG A 65 -11.81 0.74 4.73
N VAL A 66 -12.09 0.65 3.43
CA VAL A 66 -13.12 -0.25 2.87
C VAL A 66 -12.49 -1.56 2.41
N LEU A 67 -11.40 -1.47 1.66
CA LEU A 67 -10.73 -2.59 1.01
C LEU A 67 -9.68 -3.20 1.93
N MET A 68 -9.88 -4.47 2.27
CA MET A 68 -8.91 -5.26 3.01
C MET A 68 -7.73 -5.59 2.11
N HIS A 69 -6.54 -5.12 2.51
CA HIS A 69 -5.35 -5.15 1.67
C HIS A 69 -4.11 -5.62 2.44
N SER A 70 -3.11 -6.09 1.69
CA SER A 70 -1.82 -6.53 2.26
C SER A 70 -0.69 -6.46 1.24
N ILE A 71 0.53 -6.43 1.75
CA ILE A 71 1.77 -6.67 1.01
C ILE A 71 2.56 -7.70 1.80
N LYS A 72 2.37 -8.98 1.45
CA LYS A 72 2.95 -10.11 2.19
C LYS A 72 4.44 -10.28 1.93
N GLU A 73 4.85 -10.09 0.69
CA GLU A 73 6.23 -10.26 0.27
C GLU A 73 6.61 -9.11 -0.65
N TRP A 74 7.78 -8.55 -0.36
CA TRP A 74 8.36 -7.47 -1.16
C TRP A 74 9.37 -8.00 -2.19
N GLY A 75 9.58 -9.31 -2.25
CA GLY A 75 10.58 -9.96 -3.10
C GLY A 75 12.01 -9.44 -2.88
N ALA A 76 12.85 -9.51 -3.92
CA ALA A 76 14.25 -9.12 -3.85
C ALA A 76 14.41 -7.59 -3.78
N GLY A 77 15.32 -7.09 -2.94
CA GLY A 77 15.51 -5.66 -2.70
C GLY A 77 15.63 -5.37 -1.20
N TRP A 78 16.25 -4.24 -0.87
CA TRP A 78 16.59 -3.87 0.50
C TRP A 78 15.88 -2.61 0.99
N GLU A 79 15.50 -1.71 0.08
CA GLU A 79 14.75 -0.49 0.43
C GLU A 79 13.26 -0.71 0.19
N ARG A 80 12.47 -0.44 1.22
CA ARG A 80 11.00 -0.42 1.22
C ARG A 80 10.60 0.95 1.73
N ALA A 81 10.08 1.77 0.83
CA ALA A 81 9.56 3.08 1.18
C ALA A 81 8.22 3.24 0.47
N VAL A 82 7.17 3.46 1.26
CA VAL A 82 5.85 3.82 0.76
C VAL A 82 5.51 5.18 1.34
N ILE A 83 5.01 6.08 0.48
CA ILE A 83 4.42 7.35 0.89
C ILE A 83 2.95 7.31 0.51
#